data_AF-A0A7Y0IBR8-F1
#
_entry.id   AF-A0A7Y0IBR8-F1
#
_cell.length_a   1.000
_cell.length_b   1.000
_cell.length_c   1.000
_cell.angle_alpha   90.00
_cell.angle_beta   90.00
_cell.angle_gamma   90.00
#
_symmetry.space_group_name_H-M   'P 1'
#
loop_
_entity.id
_entity.type
_entity.pdbx_description
1 polymer ?
#
loop_
_entity_poly.entity_id
_entity_poly.type
_entity_poly.pdbx_seq_one_letter_code
_entity_poly.pdbx_strand_id
1 'polypeptide(L)'
;MMEYSLKEKRNAGILFTFYDPFKSFQGFNSCSYPSSSITLIIDTIHRNYIVEKKSTKGGADIDYYFLDSGIFCSRRKSIKFNKKTKSLLLIVENGLPIYLRPTWDDTTNKRILTLDRRLQNPAREFINTVEEELGIQLRIVQALRTIDEQNALYNQGRTTPGNIVTKAKGGSSYHNYALAMDVVIVKEGQAVWSILPREVVKIGEQLGFEWGGNWKGFKDYPHFQMTFGKSIKDLKNEK
;
A
#
# COMPACT_ATOMS: atom_id res chain seq x y z
N MET A 1 -9.45 19.00 6.43
CA MET A 1 -8.46 18.38 7.33
C MET A 1 -8.81 16.90 7.44
N MET A 2 -7.91 15.98 7.09
CA MET A 2 -8.13 14.53 7.22
C MET A 2 -7.44 14.04 8.50
N GLU A 3 -8.11 13.18 9.26
CA GLU A 3 -7.57 12.59 10.47
C GLU A 3 -7.29 11.09 10.26
N TYR A 4 -6.17 10.60 10.80
CA TYR A 4 -5.82 9.18 10.76
C TYR A 4 -5.46 8.70 12.16
N SER A 5 -6.11 7.64 12.66
CA SER A 5 -5.72 7.00 13.91
C SER A 5 -4.66 5.93 13.69
N LEU A 6 -3.73 5.83 14.64
CA LEU A 6 -2.62 4.89 14.62
C LEU A 6 -2.77 3.89 15.78
N LYS A 7 -2.75 2.59 15.47
CA LYS A 7 -2.77 1.51 16.47
C LYS A 7 -1.52 0.64 16.34
N GLU A 8 -0.81 0.40 17.42
CA GLU A 8 0.42 -0.42 17.39
C GLU A 8 0.12 -1.87 16.96
N LYS A 9 0.97 -2.44 16.12
CA LYS A 9 0.88 -3.85 15.73
C LYS A 9 1.42 -4.72 16.85
N ARG A 10 0.68 -5.77 17.25
CA ARG A 10 1.01 -6.64 18.39
C ARG A 10 2.41 -7.28 18.37
N ASN A 11 3.08 -7.34 17.20
CA ASN A 11 4.42 -7.94 17.01
C ASN A 11 5.34 -7.06 16.14
N ALA A 12 5.28 -5.73 16.26
CA ALA A 12 6.32 -4.88 15.66
C ALA A 12 7.65 -5.24 16.34
N GLY A 13 8.63 -5.80 15.61
CA GLY A 13 9.90 -6.29 16.16
C GLY A 13 10.78 -5.19 16.78
N ILE A 14 12.08 -5.16 16.50
CA ILE A 14 12.95 -4.07 16.99
C ILE A 14 12.43 -2.74 16.41
N LEU A 15 11.75 -1.95 17.25
CA LEU A 15 11.31 -0.60 16.91
C LEU A 15 12.54 0.28 16.70
N PHE A 16 12.68 0.85 15.50
CA PHE A 16 13.69 1.88 15.21
C PHE A 16 13.37 3.16 16.00
N THR A 17 14.01 3.32 17.15
CA THR A 17 13.68 4.37 18.14
C THR A 17 13.85 5.80 17.61
N PHE A 18 14.83 6.04 16.74
CA PHE A 18 15.18 7.40 16.31
C PHE A 18 14.16 8.02 15.35
N TYR A 19 13.50 7.20 14.51
CA TYR A 19 12.50 7.65 13.54
C TYR A 19 11.08 7.20 13.88
N ASP A 20 10.91 6.54 15.01
CA ASP A 20 9.61 6.29 15.61
C ASP A 20 9.23 7.54 16.41
N PRO A 21 8.27 8.35 15.91
CA PRO A 21 7.88 9.55 16.62
C PRO A 21 7.33 9.22 18.01
N PHE A 22 6.67 8.07 18.19
CA PHE A 22 5.98 7.70 19.42
C PHE A 22 6.94 7.37 20.57
N LYS A 23 8.05 6.68 20.28
CA LYS A 23 9.11 6.47 21.28
C LYS A 23 9.95 7.73 21.52
N SER A 24 10.15 8.54 20.49
CA SER A 24 10.85 9.82 20.63
C SER A 24 10.06 10.81 21.51
N PHE A 25 8.72 10.80 21.41
CA PHE A 25 7.83 11.60 22.24
C PHE A 25 7.72 11.12 23.70
N GLN A 26 8.04 9.85 24.00
CA GLN A 26 8.05 9.36 25.40
C GLN A 26 9.23 9.95 26.22
N GLY A 27 10.29 10.42 25.55
CA GLY A 27 11.45 11.04 26.20
C GLY A 27 11.54 12.57 26.04
N PHE A 28 10.89 13.14 25.04
CA PHE A 28 10.98 14.57 24.71
C PHE A 28 9.60 15.14 24.37
N ASN A 29 9.23 16.27 24.98
CA ASN A 29 7.95 16.97 24.73
C ASN A 29 7.84 17.59 23.31
N SER A 30 8.82 17.34 22.44
CA SER A 30 8.85 17.77 21.04
C SER A 30 9.88 16.95 20.26
N CYS A 31 9.57 16.55 19.04
CA CYS A 31 10.53 15.98 18.10
C CYS A 31 10.47 16.74 16.78
N SER A 32 11.59 17.33 16.38
CA SER A 32 11.76 17.92 15.05
C SER A 32 12.47 16.90 14.16
N TYR A 33 11.96 16.73 12.95
CA TYR A 33 12.55 15.85 11.94
C TYR A 33 12.79 16.65 10.67
N PRO A 34 13.96 16.51 10.03
CA PRO A 34 14.18 17.15 8.72
C PRO A 34 13.20 16.56 7.69
N SER A 35 12.81 17.37 6.71
CA SER A 35 11.88 16.95 5.64
C SER A 35 12.33 15.68 4.91
N SER A 36 13.64 15.45 4.80
CA SER A 36 14.22 14.23 4.23
C SER A 36 13.89 12.96 5.04
N SER A 37 13.62 13.08 6.35
CA SER A 37 13.25 11.96 7.22
C SER A 37 11.76 11.61 7.17
N ILE A 38 10.91 12.42 6.53
CA ILE A 38 9.45 12.19 6.48
C ILE A 38 9.12 10.82 5.87
N THR A 39 9.79 10.43 4.79
CA THR A 39 9.58 9.12 4.16
C THR A 39 9.92 7.98 5.11
N LEU A 40 11.00 8.12 5.87
CA LEU A 40 11.45 7.11 6.83
C LEU A 40 10.53 7.02 8.05
N ILE A 41 10.00 8.16 8.51
CA ILE A 41 9.00 8.22 9.58
C ILE A 41 7.71 7.55 9.12
N ILE A 42 7.23 7.84 7.92
CA ILE A 42 5.99 7.26 7.39
C ILE A 42 6.14 5.76 7.15
N ASP A 43 7.28 5.33 6.62
CA ASP A 43 7.61 3.90 6.48
C ASP A 43 7.67 3.20 7.85
N THR A 44 8.22 3.88 8.87
CA THR A 44 8.23 3.39 10.25
C THR A 44 6.82 3.32 10.85
N ILE A 45 5.97 4.32 10.56
CA ILE A 45 4.54 4.30 10.94
C ILE A 45 3.83 3.11 10.28
N HIS A 46 3.96 2.92 8.98
CA HIS A 46 3.32 1.79 8.26
C HIS A 46 3.84 0.44 8.71
N ARG A 47 5.11 0.35 9.12
CA ARG A 47 5.70 -0.89 9.65
C ARG A 47 5.17 -1.22 11.03
N ASN A 48 5.13 -0.25 11.94
CA ASN A 48 4.86 -0.49 13.36
C ASN A 48 3.39 -0.30 13.74
N TYR A 49 2.62 0.45 12.95
CA TYR A 49 1.25 0.85 13.28
C TYR A 49 0.29 0.51 12.14
N ILE A 50 -0.96 0.25 12.52
CA ILE A 50 -2.12 0.20 11.64
C ILE A 50 -2.65 1.63 11.54
N VAL A 51 -2.77 2.13 10.31
CA VAL A 51 -3.25 3.48 10.01
C VAL A 51 -4.71 3.40 9.54
N GLU A 52 -5.62 3.99 10.30
CA GLU A 52 -7.07 3.99 10.01
C GLU A 52 -7.54 5.43 9.73
N LYS A 53 -8.16 5.69 8.58
CA LYS A 53 -8.74 7.00 8.25
C LYS A 53 -9.97 7.27 9.12
N LYS A 54 -10.06 8.46 9.73
CA LYS A 54 -11.24 8.92 10.47
C LYS A 54 -11.94 10.06 9.74
N SER A 55 -13.27 9.98 9.66
CA SER A 55 -14.13 11.06 9.17
C SER A 55 -14.35 12.08 10.29
N THR A 56 -14.08 13.36 10.02
CA THR A 56 -14.28 14.43 10.99
C THR A 56 -15.73 14.91 11.00
N LYS A 57 -16.49 14.52 12.02
CA LYS A 57 -17.65 15.28 12.52
C LYS A 57 -17.49 15.48 14.02
N GLY A 58 -17.36 16.72 14.46
CA GLY A 58 -17.52 17.12 15.86
C GLY A 58 -16.21 17.31 16.62
N GLY A 59 -16.02 18.52 17.14
CA GLY A 59 -14.84 18.97 17.87
C GLY A 59 -14.73 18.42 19.30
N ALA A 60 -13.53 18.54 19.85
CA ALA A 60 -13.24 18.46 21.28
C ALA A 60 -11.94 19.25 21.56
N ASP A 61 -11.87 19.85 22.74
CA ASP A 61 -10.72 20.61 23.28
C ASP A 61 -9.43 19.81 23.27
N ILE A 62 -8.46 20.23 22.47
CA ILE A 62 -7.22 19.48 22.22
C ILE A 62 -6.03 20.44 22.10
N ASP A 63 -5.00 20.16 22.89
CA ASP A 63 -3.72 20.86 22.87
C ASP A 63 -2.93 20.58 21.57
N TYR A 64 -2.28 21.62 21.06
CA TYR A 64 -1.54 21.63 19.79
C TYR A 64 -0.06 21.33 20.02
N TYR A 65 0.53 20.48 19.16
CA TYR A 65 1.98 20.32 19.07
C TYR A 65 2.44 20.47 17.61
N PHE A 66 3.34 21.43 17.41
CA PHE A 66 3.91 21.76 16.10
C PHE A 66 5.11 20.87 15.81
N LEU A 67 5.18 20.33 14.59
CA LEU A 67 6.40 19.76 14.04
C LEU A 67 7.13 20.88 13.30
N ASP A 68 7.81 21.79 14.00
CA ASP A 68 8.80 22.66 13.35
C ASP A 68 9.75 23.30 14.36
N SER A 69 11.04 23.34 14.01
CA SER A 69 12.03 24.21 14.65
C SER A 69 11.97 25.59 13.98
N GLY A 70 12.37 26.63 14.71
CA GLY A 70 12.14 28.05 14.40
C GLY A 70 12.81 28.64 13.15
N ILE A 71 13.12 27.87 12.09
CA ILE A 71 13.75 28.36 10.85
C ILE A 71 12.87 28.15 9.60
N PHE A 72 11.92 27.22 9.62
CA PHE A 72 11.02 27.00 8.49
C PHE A 72 9.58 26.98 8.99
N CYS A 73 8.80 28.00 8.62
CA CYS A 73 7.43 28.14 9.08
C CYS A 73 6.49 27.46 8.07
N SER A 74 6.18 26.18 8.26
CA SER A 74 5.13 25.50 7.49
C SER A 74 4.02 25.05 8.43
N ARG A 75 2.95 25.85 8.54
CA ARG A 75 1.73 25.61 9.36
C ARG A 75 0.95 24.30 9.04
N ARG A 76 1.48 23.43 8.17
CA ARG A 76 0.74 22.44 7.39
C ARG A 76 0.80 20.99 7.87
N LYS A 77 1.49 20.61 8.95
CA LYS A 77 1.57 19.19 9.40
C LYS A 77 1.73 19.10 10.93
N SER A 78 0.89 18.34 11.64
CA SER A 78 0.92 18.14 13.10
C SER A 78 0.56 16.71 13.54
N ILE A 79 1.06 16.27 14.70
CA ILE A 79 0.70 14.98 15.33
C ILE A 79 -0.05 15.29 16.62
N LYS A 80 -1.21 14.67 16.80
CA LYS A 80 -2.12 14.85 17.93
C LYS A 80 -2.11 13.60 18.79
N PHE A 81 -1.66 13.73 20.04
CA PHE A 81 -1.72 12.65 21.02
C PHE A 81 -2.95 12.81 21.90
N ASN A 82 -3.86 11.82 21.89
CA ASN A 82 -4.99 11.79 22.82
C ASN A 82 -4.58 11.02 24.08
N LYS A 83 -4.33 11.75 25.16
CA LYS A 83 -3.94 11.21 26.47
C LYS A 83 -5.01 10.31 27.11
N LYS A 84 -6.30 10.59 26.88
CA LYS A 84 -7.43 9.86 27.48
C LYS A 84 -7.63 8.49 26.86
N THR A 85 -7.43 8.38 25.54
CA THR A 85 -7.59 7.12 24.80
C THR A 85 -6.27 6.42 24.49
N LYS A 86 -5.13 7.00 24.87
CA LYS A 86 -3.78 6.59 24.45
C LYS A 86 -3.67 6.41 22.92
N SER A 87 -4.41 7.19 22.14
CA SER A 87 -4.44 7.08 20.68
C SER A 87 -3.75 8.26 20.02
N LEU A 88 -3.00 8.00 18.96
CA LEU A 88 -2.31 9.03 18.18
C LEU A 88 -3.04 9.31 16.88
N LEU A 89 -3.05 10.58 16.52
CA LEU A 89 -3.77 11.10 15.37
C LEU A 89 -2.83 11.98 14.54
N LEU A 90 -2.51 11.56 13.32
CA LEU A 90 -1.68 12.37 12.42
C LEU A 90 -2.59 13.35 11.67
N ILE A 91 -2.32 14.66 11.82
CA ILE A 91 -3.01 15.74 11.11
C ILE A 91 -2.06 16.27 10.05
N VAL A 92 -2.44 16.13 8.78
CA VAL A 92 -1.67 16.71 7.68
C VAL A 92 -2.59 17.72 6.99
N GLU A 93 -2.26 19.00 7.06
CA GLU A 93 -2.90 20.03 6.24
C GLU A 93 -2.56 19.67 4.78
N ASN A 94 -3.61 19.45 3.97
CA ASN A 94 -3.59 18.82 2.64
C ASN A 94 -3.46 17.28 2.58
N GLY A 95 -3.50 16.57 3.71
CA GLY A 95 -3.44 15.11 3.76
C GLY A 95 -2.06 14.53 3.47
N LEU A 96 -1.87 13.23 3.70
CA LEU A 96 -0.66 12.52 3.24
C LEU A 96 -0.58 12.56 1.71
N PRO A 97 0.62 12.52 1.10
CA PRO A 97 0.74 12.20 -0.32
C PRO A 97 -0.04 10.92 -0.64
N ILE A 98 -0.73 10.88 -1.78
CA ILE A 98 -1.68 9.81 -2.12
C ILE A 98 -1.07 8.40 -2.04
N TYR A 99 0.21 8.27 -2.41
CA TYR A 99 1.00 7.04 -2.33
C TYR A 99 1.36 6.57 -0.89
N LEU A 100 1.13 7.41 0.12
CA LEU A 100 1.38 7.11 1.53
C LEU A 100 0.08 6.90 2.32
N ARG A 101 -1.09 7.17 1.73
CA ARG A 101 -2.38 6.93 2.37
C ARG A 101 -2.68 5.42 2.37
N PRO A 102 -3.25 4.87 3.46
CA PRO A 102 -3.87 3.55 3.38
C PRO A 102 -5.00 3.60 2.37
N THR A 103 -5.19 2.50 1.64
CA THR A 103 -6.34 2.32 0.75
C THR A 103 -7.60 2.06 1.56
N TRP A 104 -8.77 2.17 0.92
CA TRP A 104 -10.07 1.86 1.54
C TRP A 104 -10.21 0.42 2.03
N ASP A 105 -9.39 -0.52 1.53
CA ASP A 105 -9.51 -1.96 1.78
C ASP A 105 -8.34 -2.53 2.59
N ASP A 106 -8.63 -3.04 3.79
CA ASP A 106 -7.64 -3.67 4.68
C ASP A 106 -6.92 -4.85 4.05
N THR A 107 -7.63 -5.61 3.21
CA THR A 107 -7.04 -6.77 2.51
C THR A 107 -5.98 -6.31 1.53
N THR A 108 -6.30 -5.26 0.76
CA THR A 108 -5.36 -4.58 -0.15
C THR A 108 -4.16 -4.03 0.61
N ASN A 109 -4.39 -3.30 1.72
CA ASN A 109 -3.30 -2.75 2.54
C ASN A 109 -2.31 -3.84 3.02
N LYS A 110 -2.83 -5.01 3.46
CA LYS A 110 -1.98 -6.16 3.86
C LYS A 110 -1.21 -6.74 2.67
N ARG A 111 -1.84 -6.89 1.51
CA ARG A 111 -1.20 -7.43 0.30
C ARG A 111 -0.12 -6.51 -0.26
N ILE A 112 -0.32 -5.20 -0.20
CA ILE A 112 0.70 -4.22 -0.61
C ILE A 112 1.99 -4.42 0.18
N LEU A 113 1.92 -4.73 1.48
CA LEU A 113 3.11 -4.98 2.30
C LEU A 113 3.92 -6.22 1.86
N THR A 114 3.31 -7.13 1.10
CA THR A 114 3.99 -8.31 0.55
C THR A 114 4.69 -8.04 -0.78
N LEU A 115 4.42 -6.90 -1.43
CA LEU A 115 5.08 -6.48 -2.66
C LEU A 115 6.51 -6.01 -2.40
N ASP A 116 7.35 -6.05 -3.44
CA ASP A 116 8.65 -5.39 -3.44
C ASP A 116 8.48 -3.94 -2.99
N ARG A 117 9.39 -3.45 -2.14
CA ARG A 117 9.32 -2.12 -1.52
C ARG A 117 9.10 -1.00 -2.56
N ARG A 118 9.65 -1.16 -3.77
CA ARG A 118 9.51 -0.21 -4.87
C ARG A 118 8.10 -0.17 -5.46
N LEU A 119 7.33 -1.26 -5.39
CA LEU A 119 5.94 -1.34 -5.87
C LEU A 119 4.93 -0.85 -4.83
N GLN A 120 5.28 -0.82 -3.55
CA GLN A 120 4.29 -0.56 -2.50
C GLN A 120 3.65 0.83 -2.62
N ASN A 121 4.47 1.86 -2.88
CA ASN A 121 3.98 3.23 -3.04
C ASN A 121 3.15 3.38 -4.34
N PRO A 122 3.65 2.95 -5.53
CA PRO A 122 2.85 2.95 -6.75
C PRO A 122 1.54 2.16 -6.63
N ALA A 123 1.53 1.03 -5.90
CA ALA A 123 0.31 0.26 -5.69
C ALA A 123 -0.72 1.02 -4.84
N ARG A 124 -0.29 1.68 -3.75
CA ARG A 124 -1.19 2.53 -2.94
C ARG A 124 -1.73 3.69 -3.77
N GLU A 125 -0.86 4.35 -4.52
CA GLU A 125 -1.23 5.44 -5.41
C GLU A 125 -2.26 4.99 -6.44
N PHE A 126 -2.02 3.86 -7.11
CA PHE A 126 -2.94 3.33 -8.10
C PHE A 126 -4.36 3.12 -7.53
N ILE A 127 -4.47 2.43 -6.40
CA ILE A 127 -5.77 2.14 -5.78
C ILE A 127 -6.47 3.42 -5.33
N ASN A 128 -5.74 4.34 -4.69
CA ASN A 128 -6.30 5.58 -4.17
C ASN A 128 -6.69 6.55 -5.29
N THR A 129 -5.88 6.69 -6.35
CA THR A 129 -6.19 7.56 -7.48
C THR A 129 -7.44 7.07 -8.21
N VAL A 130 -7.59 5.75 -8.40
CA VAL A 130 -8.81 5.19 -9.00
C VAL A 130 -10.04 5.43 -8.13
N GLU A 131 -9.93 5.30 -6.81
CA GLU A 131 -11.02 5.60 -5.90
C GLU A 131 -11.39 7.10 -5.93
N GLU A 132 -10.39 7.98 -5.84
CA GLU A 132 -10.59 9.43 -5.75
C GLU A 132 -11.08 10.04 -7.07
N GLU A 133 -10.55 9.61 -8.22
CA GLU A 133 -10.87 10.21 -9.53
C GLU A 133 -12.09 9.56 -10.21
N LEU A 134 -12.29 8.25 -10.02
CA LEU A 134 -13.31 7.49 -10.75
C LEU A 134 -14.46 7.01 -9.85
N GLY A 135 -14.32 7.13 -8.52
CA GLY A 135 -15.28 6.56 -7.57
C GLY A 135 -15.33 5.03 -7.62
N ILE A 136 -14.28 4.39 -8.13
CA ILE A 136 -14.19 2.93 -8.28
C ILE A 136 -13.34 2.36 -7.16
N GLN A 137 -13.92 1.42 -6.41
CA GLN A 137 -13.20 0.69 -5.39
C GLN A 137 -12.45 -0.50 -5.99
N LEU A 138 -11.13 -0.48 -5.92
CA LEU A 138 -10.28 -1.59 -6.34
C LEU A 138 -9.80 -2.40 -5.14
N ARG A 139 -9.71 -3.72 -5.32
CA ARG A 139 -9.06 -4.63 -4.37
C ARG A 139 -7.93 -5.38 -5.06
N ILE A 140 -6.76 -5.40 -4.43
CA ILE A 140 -5.69 -6.34 -4.81
C ILE A 140 -6.09 -7.73 -4.32
N VAL A 141 -6.35 -8.68 -5.22
CA VAL A 141 -6.75 -10.06 -4.90
C VAL A 141 -5.57 -11.03 -4.78
N GLN A 142 -4.45 -10.71 -5.41
CA GLN A 142 -3.20 -11.46 -5.33
C GLN A 142 -2.01 -10.49 -5.38
N ALA A 143 -0.94 -10.82 -4.69
CA ALA A 143 0.31 -10.04 -4.65
C ALA A 143 1.50 -11.02 -4.70
N LEU A 144 2.37 -11.06 -3.68
CA LEU A 144 3.36 -12.12 -3.58
C LEU A 144 2.69 -13.50 -3.53
N ARG A 145 3.18 -14.41 -4.36
CA ARG A 145 2.75 -15.82 -4.40
C ARG A 145 3.97 -16.71 -4.26
N THR A 146 3.92 -17.69 -3.38
CA THR A 146 4.98 -18.69 -3.23
C THR A 146 5.10 -19.58 -4.47
N ILE A 147 6.22 -20.31 -4.58
CA ILE A 147 6.45 -21.27 -5.67
C ILE A 147 5.40 -22.37 -5.66
N ASP A 148 5.05 -22.87 -4.48
CA ASP A 148 4.07 -23.95 -4.31
C ASP A 148 2.66 -23.50 -4.65
N GLU A 149 2.25 -22.31 -4.21
CA GLU A 149 0.97 -21.71 -4.61
C GLU A 149 0.89 -21.51 -6.13
N GLN A 150 1.98 -21.08 -6.77
CA GLN A 150 2.02 -20.93 -8.23
C GLN A 150 1.95 -22.29 -8.94
N ASN A 151 2.62 -23.32 -8.42
CA ASN A 151 2.53 -24.68 -8.95
C ASN A 151 1.12 -25.25 -8.80
N ALA A 152 0.44 -24.98 -7.68
CA ALA A 152 -0.95 -25.37 -7.48
C ALA A 152 -1.87 -24.72 -8.54
N LEU A 153 -1.72 -23.42 -8.81
CA LEU A 153 -2.45 -22.74 -9.89
C LEU A 153 -2.10 -23.28 -11.29
N TYR A 154 -0.83 -23.61 -11.53
CA TYR A 154 -0.42 -24.23 -12.78
C TYR A 154 -1.05 -25.61 -12.96
N ASN A 155 -1.20 -26.38 -11.90
CA ASN A 155 -1.80 -27.72 -11.94
C ASN A 155 -3.31 -27.69 -12.19
N GLN A 156 -3.99 -26.58 -11.88
CA GLN A 156 -5.42 -26.41 -12.13
C GLN A 156 -5.76 -26.49 -13.63
N GLY A 157 -6.74 -27.34 -13.96
CA GLY A 157 -7.14 -27.66 -15.33
C GLY A 157 -6.12 -28.50 -16.10
N ARG A 158 -5.10 -29.05 -15.42
CA ARG A 158 -4.08 -29.94 -16.00
C ARG A 158 -4.04 -31.26 -15.24
N THR A 159 -3.64 -31.20 -13.97
CA THR A 159 -3.54 -32.37 -13.06
C THR A 159 -4.54 -32.30 -11.91
N THR A 160 -5.15 -31.14 -11.66
CA THR A 160 -6.29 -30.96 -10.75
C THR A 160 -7.48 -30.34 -11.49
N PRO A 161 -8.74 -30.60 -11.06
CA PRO A 161 -9.93 -30.03 -11.71
C PRO A 161 -9.96 -28.50 -11.69
N GLY A 162 -10.64 -27.90 -12.68
CA GLY A 162 -10.87 -26.45 -12.77
C GLY A 162 -10.41 -25.85 -14.10
N ASN A 163 -10.62 -24.55 -14.28
CA ASN A 163 -10.16 -23.83 -15.47
C ASN A 163 -8.65 -23.57 -15.41
N ILE A 164 -7.98 -23.56 -16.56
CA ILE A 164 -6.58 -23.11 -16.65
C ILE A 164 -6.53 -21.60 -16.41
N VAL A 165 -6.00 -21.19 -15.26
CA VAL A 165 -5.88 -19.78 -14.85
C VAL A 165 -4.48 -19.20 -15.04
N THR A 166 -3.48 -20.03 -15.31
CA THR A 166 -2.12 -19.58 -15.60
C THR A 166 -1.38 -20.52 -16.55
N LYS A 167 -0.41 -19.98 -17.28
CA LYS A 167 0.59 -20.74 -18.05
C LYS A 167 1.96 -20.78 -17.37
N ALA A 168 2.17 -20.01 -16.30
CA ALA A 168 3.44 -19.93 -15.59
C ALA A 168 3.55 -21.04 -14.53
N LYS A 169 4.63 -21.82 -14.59
CA LYS A 169 5.05 -22.70 -13.49
C LYS A 169 5.60 -21.88 -12.33
N GLY A 170 5.75 -22.51 -11.16
CA GLY A 170 6.45 -21.92 -10.01
C GLY A 170 7.81 -21.35 -10.40
N GLY A 171 8.06 -20.11 -9.99
CA GLY A 171 9.27 -19.35 -10.30
C GLY A 171 9.24 -18.69 -11.67
N SER A 172 8.21 -18.91 -12.48
CA SER A 172 8.06 -18.31 -13.81
C SER A 172 6.99 -17.22 -13.85
N SER A 173 6.56 -16.71 -12.69
CA SER A 173 5.62 -15.60 -12.56
C SER A 173 6.26 -14.46 -11.76
N TYR A 174 5.99 -13.20 -12.15
CA TYR A 174 6.42 -12.03 -11.39
C TYR A 174 5.80 -11.95 -9.99
N HIS A 175 4.67 -12.63 -9.74
CA HIS A 175 4.13 -12.81 -8.39
C HIS A 175 5.11 -13.55 -7.47
N ASN A 176 5.95 -14.47 -7.99
CA ASN A 176 6.95 -15.20 -7.21
C ASN A 176 8.12 -14.33 -6.73
N TYR A 177 8.17 -13.10 -7.21
CA TYR A 177 9.21 -12.11 -6.92
C TYR A 177 8.64 -10.83 -6.32
N ALA A 178 7.36 -10.82 -5.93
CA ALA A 178 6.68 -9.66 -5.36
C ALA A 178 6.60 -8.44 -6.32
N LEU A 179 6.72 -8.69 -7.63
CA LEU A 179 6.75 -7.68 -8.69
C LEU A 179 5.43 -7.58 -9.50
N ALA A 180 4.38 -8.26 -9.04
CA ALA A 180 3.08 -8.25 -9.67
C ALA A 180 1.94 -8.30 -8.65
N MET A 181 0.78 -7.80 -9.08
CA MET A 181 -0.46 -7.79 -8.32
C MET A 181 -1.65 -8.00 -9.26
N ASP A 182 -2.65 -8.74 -8.79
CA ASP A 182 -3.93 -8.89 -9.49
C ASP A 182 -4.96 -8.00 -8.82
N VAL A 183 -5.70 -7.23 -9.62
CA VAL A 183 -6.64 -6.22 -9.13
C VAL A 183 -8.03 -6.44 -9.72
N VAL A 184 -9.06 -6.30 -8.89
CA VAL A 184 -10.47 -6.40 -9.28
C VAL A 184 -11.25 -5.20 -8.79
N ILE A 185 -12.37 -4.91 -9.44
CA ILE A 185 -13.35 -3.95 -8.93
C ILE A 185 -14.14 -4.61 -7.81
N VAL A 186 -14.46 -3.83 -6.77
CA VAL A 186 -15.40 -4.20 -5.73
C VAL A 186 -16.64 -3.32 -5.84
N LYS A 187 -17.82 -3.95 -5.83
CA LYS A 187 -19.12 -3.27 -5.72
C LYS A 187 -19.90 -3.93 -4.60
N GLU A 188 -20.44 -3.12 -3.69
CA GLU A 188 -21.24 -3.61 -2.55
C GLU A 188 -20.52 -4.71 -1.73
N GLY A 189 -19.20 -4.58 -1.57
CA GLY A 189 -18.36 -5.54 -0.86
C GLY A 189 -17.98 -6.80 -1.65
N GLN A 190 -18.51 -7.01 -2.85
CA GLN A 190 -18.27 -8.18 -3.69
C GLN A 190 -17.29 -7.89 -4.83
N ALA A 191 -16.41 -8.86 -5.12
CA ALA A 191 -15.49 -8.78 -6.25
C ALA A 191 -16.25 -8.97 -7.57
N VAL A 192 -16.09 -8.01 -8.48
CA VAL A 192 -16.65 -8.05 -9.83
C VAL A 192 -15.54 -8.47 -10.79
N TRP A 193 -15.64 -9.70 -11.30
CA TRP A 193 -14.69 -10.30 -12.24
C TRP A 193 -15.00 -9.87 -13.68
N SER A 194 -14.74 -8.60 -13.97
CA SER A 194 -14.84 -8.03 -15.32
C SER A 194 -13.50 -7.48 -15.78
N ILE A 195 -13.35 -7.28 -17.09
CA ILE A 195 -12.24 -6.48 -17.62
C ILE A 195 -12.33 -5.07 -17.01
N LEU A 196 -11.20 -4.54 -16.56
CA LEU A 196 -11.15 -3.20 -15.98
C LEU A 196 -11.47 -2.13 -17.03
N PRO A 197 -12.20 -1.06 -16.67
CA PRO A 197 -12.38 0.11 -17.54
C PRO A 197 -11.04 0.66 -18.01
N ARG A 198 -11.00 1.20 -19.24
CA ARG A 198 -9.73 1.66 -19.83
C ARG A 198 -9.12 2.81 -19.04
N GLU A 199 -9.93 3.62 -18.40
CA GLU A 199 -9.56 4.72 -17.51
C GLU A 199 -8.76 4.20 -16.30
N VAL A 200 -9.24 3.13 -15.66
CA VAL A 200 -8.53 2.46 -14.57
C VAL A 200 -7.18 1.95 -15.05
N VAL A 201 -7.15 1.26 -16.19
CA VAL A 201 -5.90 0.73 -16.75
C VAL A 201 -4.90 1.85 -17.07
N LYS A 202 -5.37 2.98 -17.64
CA LYS A 202 -4.52 4.13 -17.96
C LYS A 202 -3.85 4.73 -16.71
N ILE A 203 -4.55 4.82 -15.58
CA ILE A 203 -3.95 5.30 -14.32
C ILE A 203 -2.80 4.37 -13.90
N GLY A 204 -3.01 3.04 -13.96
CA GLY A 204 -1.96 2.06 -13.67
C GLY A 204 -0.76 2.21 -14.62
N GLU A 205 -1.01 2.33 -15.91
CA GLU A 205 0.04 2.53 -16.94
C GLU A 205 0.83 3.84 -16.71
N GLN A 206 0.17 4.94 -16.35
CA GLN A 206 0.82 6.22 -16.04
C GLN A 206 1.73 6.15 -14.81
N LEU A 207 1.40 5.30 -13.84
CA LEU A 207 2.24 5.01 -12.68
C LEU A 207 3.38 4.03 -12.99
N GLY A 208 3.46 3.52 -14.23
CA GLY A 208 4.51 2.65 -14.72
C GLY A 208 4.19 1.15 -14.66
N PHE A 209 2.96 0.77 -14.34
CA PHE A 209 2.56 -0.65 -14.40
C PHE A 209 2.36 -1.10 -15.85
N GLU A 210 2.87 -2.29 -16.16
CA GLU A 210 2.45 -3.05 -17.32
C GLU A 210 1.17 -3.83 -16.97
N TRP A 211 0.14 -3.72 -17.81
CA TRP A 211 -1.13 -4.43 -17.64
C TRP A 211 -1.21 -5.70 -18.50
N GLY A 212 -1.56 -6.83 -17.89
CA GLY A 212 -1.61 -8.14 -18.54
C GLY A 212 -2.70 -8.26 -19.62
N GLY A 213 -3.71 -7.39 -19.61
CA GLY A 213 -4.70 -7.29 -20.68
C GLY A 213 -4.14 -6.80 -22.02
N ASN A 214 -2.98 -6.13 -22.02
CA ASN A 214 -2.28 -5.67 -23.22
C ASN A 214 -1.37 -6.73 -23.85
N TRP A 215 -1.18 -7.89 -23.21
CA TRP A 215 -0.31 -8.93 -23.74
C TRP A 215 -0.85 -9.46 -25.08
N LYS A 216 0.07 -9.69 -26.03
CA LYS A 216 -0.28 -10.27 -27.35
C LYS A 216 -0.76 -11.72 -27.25
N GLY A 217 -0.31 -12.44 -26.22
CA GLY A 217 -0.58 -13.85 -26.00
C GLY A 217 -1.74 -14.08 -25.03
N PHE A 218 -1.49 -14.91 -24.02
CA PHE A 218 -2.46 -15.21 -22.96
C PHE A 218 -2.73 -13.95 -22.14
N LYS A 219 -3.84 -13.27 -22.39
CA LYS A 219 -4.23 -12.06 -21.68
C LYS A 219 -4.65 -12.38 -20.27
N ASP A 220 -4.09 -11.64 -19.32
CA ASP A 220 -4.41 -11.75 -17.90
C ASP A 220 -4.96 -10.41 -17.41
N TYR A 221 -6.29 -10.27 -17.43
CA TYR A 221 -6.96 -8.98 -17.25
C TYR A 221 -6.87 -8.40 -15.84
N PRO A 222 -6.82 -9.18 -14.74
CA PRO A 222 -6.54 -8.64 -13.41
C PRO A 222 -5.09 -8.18 -13.21
N HIS A 223 -4.15 -8.68 -14.02
CA HIS A 223 -2.72 -8.63 -13.73
C HIS A 223 -2.07 -7.27 -14.03
N PHE A 224 -1.30 -6.76 -13.07
CA PHE A 224 -0.39 -5.61 -13.22
C PHE A 224 1.00 -5.97 -12.70
N GLN A 225 2.05 -5.52 -13.39
CA GLN A 225 3.44 -5.78 -12.98
C GLN A 225 4.38 -4.59 -13.23
N MET A 226 5.48 -4.58 -12.48
CA MET A 226 6.64 -3.72 -12.75
C MET A 226 7.90 -4.57 -12.71
N THR A 227 8.55 -4.75 -13.85
CA THR A 227 9.70 -5.67 -13.98
C THR A 227 11.02 -5.02 -13.58
N PHE A 228 11.09 -3.68 -13.58
CA PHE A 228 12.31 -2.90 -13.41
C PHE A 228 13.44 -3.34 -14.36
N GLY A 229 13.08 -3.76 -15.58
CA GLY A 229 14.02 -4.24 -16.58
C GLY A 229 14.56 -5.65 -16.34
N LYS A 230 14.04 -6.39 -15.35
CA LYS A 230 14.45 -7.76 -15.05
C LYS A 230 13.53 -8.77 -15.72
N SER A 231 14.11 -9.69 -16.47
CA SER A 231 13.39 -10.86 -16.96
C SER A 231 13.21 -11.90 -15.85
N ILE A 232 12.26 -12.82 -16.03
CA ILE A 232 12.11 -13.99 -15.15
C ILE A 232 13.41 -14.79 -15.03
N LYS A 233 14.21 -14.86 -16.11
CA LYS A 233 15.50 -15.56 -16.09
C LYS A 233 16.49 -14.87 -15.16
N ASP A 234 16.57 -13.54 -15.22
CA ASP A 234 17.45 -12.76 -14.34
C ASP A 234 17.06 -12.97 -12.87
N LEU A 235 15.75 -12.89 -12.58
CA LEU A 235 15.21 -13.07 -11.24
C LEU A 235 15.42 -14.48 -10.67
N LYS A 236 15.50 -15.52 -11.52
CA LYS A 236 15.85 -16.88 -11.08
C LYS A 236 17.32 -17.01 -10.67
N ASN A 237 18.21 -16.26 -11.31
CA ASN A 237 19.65 -16.35 -11.09
C ASN A 237 20.14 -15.47 -9.92
N GLU A 238 19.30 -14.57 -9.41
CA GLU A 238 19.59 -13.70 -8.26
C GLU A 238 19.24 -14.34 -6.90
N LYS A 239 18.68 -15.56 -6.90
CA LYS A 239 18.39 -16.37 -5.70
C LYS A 239 19.47 -17.41 -5.49
#